data_AF-S9RC61-F1
#
_entry.id   AF-S9RC61-F1
#
_cell.length_a   1.000
_cell.length_b   1.000
_cell.length_c   1.000
_cell.angle_alpha   90.00
_cell.angle_beta   90.00
_cell.angle_gamma   90.00
#
_symmetry.space_group_name_H-M   'P 1'
#
loop_
_entity.id
_entity.type
_entity.pdbx_description
1 polymer ?
#
loop_
_entity_poly.entity_id
_entity_poly.type
_entity_poly.pdbx_seq_one_letter_code
_entity_poly.pdbx_strand_id
1 'polypeptide(L)'
;MNEDSHMRGDSTPVNDEGVYRNVYNIPPPRQENTVELSRYLNDFKIALNKKNYIRRKHYLEQDLERNILKAREMNSVNEREYQNVDADLQSDLRDLENLHIIESRLDHCRNAEQSNDSQPPQWFVSFLSDPNNIFYSLNRSMEQRMLTMEQRLMTMEQRLMTMEQRQNVRFDGIDRRLDGIDRRLDGVDRRLDGVDRRLDGVEVKLNKQEYQNRRLYNIQMRSQGRLVDVVPFLNGEEPDPDLPRICSVEDINGLTRAQCTRYLEGYGIRYGPNETIKLKERLRDAVGLESLGDNQFRFTGIV
;
A
#
# COMPACT_ATOMS: atom_id res chain seq x y z
N MET A 1 16.04 -57.01 86.54
CA MET A 1 17.25 -57.30 85.77
C MET A 1 16.81 -57.51 84.32
N ASN A 2 17.13 -56.51 83.51
CA ASN A 2 17.52 -56.46 82.08
C ASN A 2 16.77 -57.36 81.07
N GLU A 3 16.09 -56.75 80.08
CA GLU A 3 16.53 -56.54 78.66
C GLU A 3 16.33 -57.84 77.84
N ASP A 4 15.72 -57.89 76.66
CA ASP A 4 15.58 -56.89 75.61
C ASP A 4 14.42 -57.24 74.66
N SER A 5 13.93 -56.20 74.01
CA SER A 5 12.87 -56.21 72.99
C SER A 5 13.45 -56.62 71.63
N HIS A 6 12.80 -57.50 70.86
CA HIS A 6 12.84 -57.45 69.39
C HIS A 6 11.52 -57.97 68.79
N MET A 7 10.80 -57.03 68.18
CA MET A 7 9.50 -57.21 67.55
C MET A 7 9.61 -57.88 66.19
N ARG A 8 8.54 -58.63 65.88
CA ARG A 8 8.19 -59.31 64.64
C ARG A 8 8.47 -58.51 63.36
N GLY A 9 8.80 -59.25 62.31
CA GLY A 9 8.68 -58.80 60.92
C GLY A 9 9.03 -59.94 59.97
N ASP A 10 8.08 -60.85 59.76
CA ASP A 10 8.11 -61.87 58.70
C ASP A 10 7.98 -61.16 57.36
N SER A 11 9.09 -61.05 56.61
CA SER A 11 9.16 -60.40 55.31
C SER A 11 8.99 -61.45 54.21
N THR A 12 7.74 -61.69 53.82
CA THR A 12 7.43 -62.23 52.49
C THR A 12 7.94 -61.25 51.42
N PRO A 13 8.68 -61.70 50.39
CA PRO A 13 9.10 -60.82 49.31
C PRO A 13 7.88 -60.50 48.45
N VAL A 14 7.45 -59.24 48.49
CA VAL A 14 6.43 -58.72 47.58
C VAL A 14 7.05 -58.68 46.19
N ASN A 15 6.57 -59.55 45.29
CA ASN A 15 6.78 -59.44 43.86
C ASN A 15 6.21 -58.10 43.38
N ASP A 16 7.09 -57.12 43.18
CA ASP A 16 6.77 -55.84 42.54
C ASP A 16 6.80 -56.03 41.01
N GLU A 17 5.82 -56.78 40.50
CA GLU A 17 5.59 -57.00 39.07
C GLU A 17 5.07 -55.71 38.42
N GLY A 18 5.98 -54.93 37.85
CA GLY A 18 5.60 -53.80 36.97
C GLY A 18 6.68 -52.82 36.54
N VAL A 19 7.93 -52.92 37.01
CA VAL A 19 8.78 -51.73 37.05
C VAL A 19 10.16 -51.91 36.42
N TYR A 20 10.27 -52.15 35.12
CA TYR A 20 11.55 -51.91 34.42
C TYR A 20 11.40 -51.60 32.93
N ARG A 21 10.61 -50.58 32.59
CA ARG A 21 10.61 -49.96 31.25
C ARG A 21 11.29 -48.59 31.34
N ASN A 22 11.98 -48.16 30.28
CA ASN A 22 12.58 -46.81 30.27
C ASN A 22 11.47 -45.71 30.24
N VAL A 23 11.84 -44.42 30.26
CA VAL A 23 10.89 -43.27 30.23
C VAL A 23 9.95 -43.30 29.00
N TYR A 24 10.27 -44.13 28.00
CA TYR A 24 9.48 -44.34 26.79
C TYR A 24 8.66 -45.65 26.81
N ASN A 25 8.59 -46.30 27.96
CA ASN A 25 7.90 -47.57 28.18
C ASN A 25 8.45 -48.74 27.36
N ILE A 26 9.74 -48.73 26.97
CA ILE A 26 10.38 -49.81 26.19
C ILE A 26 11.07 -50.80 27.14
N PRO A 27 10.86 -52.13 26.96
CA PRO A 27 11.50 -53.15 27.77
C PRO A 27 13.00 -53.29 27.40
N PRO A 28 13.87 -53.55 28.38
CA PRO A 28 15.30 -53.75 28.18
C PRO A 28 15.61 -54.94 27.24
N PRO A 29 16.80 -55.00 26.62
CA PRO A 29 17.26 -56.17 25.88
C PRO A 29 17.27 -57.41 26.76
N ARG A 30 16.77 -58.55 26.26
CA ARG A 30 16.71 -59.79 27.05
C ARG A 30 18.02 -60.58 27.04
N GLN A 31 18.85 -60.37 26.03
CA GLN A 31 20.11 -61.09 25.81
C GLN A 31 21.18 -60.12 25.29
N GLU A 32 22.44 -60.37 25.63
CA GLU A 32 23.59 -59.61 25.11
C GLU A 32 23.96 -60.11 23.70
N ASN A 33 23.06 -59.89 22.75
CA ASN A 33 23.28 -60.24 21.35
C ASN A 33 22.85 -59.08 20.43
N THR A 34 23.37 -59.08 19.22
CA THR A 34 23.14 -58.01 18.24
C THR A 34 21.67 -57.89 17.84
N VAL A 35 20.90 -58.97 17.89
CA VAL A 35 19.47 -59.00 17.52
C VAL A 35 18.64 -58.25 18.56
N GLU A 36 18.78 -58.59 19.85
CA GLU A 36 18.07 -57.95 20.95
C GLU A 36 18.50 -56.49 21.16
N LEU A 37 19.80 -56.19 20.98
CA LEU A 37 20.30 -54.82 21.01
C LEU A 37 19.73 -53.99 19.84
N SER A 38 19.65 -54.56 18.64
CA SER A 38 19.08 -53.88 17.48
C SER A 38 17.58 -53.65 17.63
N ARG A 39 16.83 -54.61 18.19
CA ARG A 39 15.41 -54.45 18.55
C ARG A 39 15.25 -53.26 19.50
N TYR A 40 15.93 -53.30 20.66
CA TYR A 40 15.84 -52.23 21.67
C TYR A 40 16.20 -50.85 21.12
N LEU A 41 17.27 -50.74 20.32
CA LEU A 41 17.68 -49.47 19.70
C LEU A 41 16.68 -48.99 18.66
N ASN A 42 16.06 -49.90 17.90
CA ASN A 42 15.03 -49.56 16.93
C ASN A 42 13.75 -49.08 17.63
N ASP A 43 13.31 -49.76 18.68
CA ASP A 43 12.14 -49.36 19.48
C ASP A 43 12.38 -48.01 20.14
N PHE A 44 13.59 -47.79 20.66
CA PHE A 44 13.99 -46.50 21.23
C PHE A 44 13.97 -45.38 20.19
N LYS A 45 14.51 -45.63 19.00
CA LYS A 45 14.45 -44.69 17.87
C LYS A 45 13.01 -44.40 17.47
N ILE A 46 12.14 -45.40 17.41
CA ILE A 46 10.71 -45.25 17.10
C ILE A 46 10.03 -44.38 18.17
N ALA A 47 10.26 -44.66 19.46
CA ALA A 47 9.63 -43.89 20.53
C ALA A 47 10.14 -42.45 20.63
N LEU A 48 11.43 -42.22 20.37
CA LEU A 48 12.00 -40.88 20.29
C LEU A 48 11.39 -40.10 19.11
N ASN A 49 11.31 -40.73 17.94
CA ASN A 49 10.65 -40.16 16.77
C ASN A 49 9.18 -39.85 17.06
N LYS A 50 8.47 -40.73 17.78
CA LYS A 50 7.10 -40.49 18.23
C LYS A 50 6.98 -39.29 19.16
N LYS A 51 7.89 -39.10 20.11
CA LYS A 51 7.89 -37.92 21.00
C LYS A 51 8.14 -36.63 20.23
N ASN A 52 9.08 -36.65 19.29
CA ASN A 52 9.34 -35.52 18.40
C ASN A 52 8.14 -35.23 17.49
N TYR A 53 7.50 -36.28 16.97
CA TYR A 53 6.26 -36.20 16.21
C TYR A 53 5.13 -35.55 17.03
N ILE A 54 4.90 -35.97 18.27
CA ILE A 54 3.87 -35.38 19.15
C ILE A 54 4.13 -33.90 19.37
N ARG A 55 5.39 -33.52 19.64
CA ARG A 55 5.78 -32.11 19.77
C ARG A 55 5.51 -31.33 18.48
N ARG A 56 5.83 -31.91 17.32
CA ARG A 56 5.61 -31.27 16.02
C ARG A 56 4.12 -31.12 15.72
N LYS A 57 3.30 -32.14 16.00
CA LYS A 57 1.85 -32.10 15.85
C LYS A 57 1.24 -30.98 16.70
N HIS A 58 1.59 -30.92 17.98
CA HIS A 58 1.11 -29.88 18.88
C HIS A 58 1.49 -28.45 18.43
N TYR A 59 2.69 -28.26 17.89
CA TYR A 59 3.09 -26.96 17.33
C TYR A 59 2.22 -26.57 16.12
N LEU A 60 1.97 -27.50 15.21
CA LEU A 60 1.14 -27.25 14.02
C LEU A 60 -0.33 -27.00 14.39
N GLU A 61 -0.88 -27.71 15.38
CA GLU A 61 -2.23 -27.45 15.90
C GLU A 61 -2.37 -26.01 16.45
N GLN A 62 -1.36 -25.52 17.17
CA GLN A 62 -1.35 -24.14 17.67
C GLN A 62 -1.23 -23.09 16.56
N ASP A 63 -0.45 -23.37 15.51
CA ASP A 63 -0.29 -22.45 14.39
C ASP A 63 -1.57 -22.37 13.54
N LEU A 64 -2.24 -23.52 13.33
CA LEU A 64 -3.55 -23.59 12.70
C LEU A 64 -4.60 -22.76 13.46
N GLU A 65 -4.63 -22.85 14.80
CA GLU A 65 -5.53 -22.03 15.63
C GLU A 65 -5.29 -20.53 15.44
N ARG A 66 -4.01 -20.10 15.36
CA ARG A 66 -3.66 -18.70 15.09
C ARG A 66 -4.09 -18.27 13.70
N ASN A 67 -3.91 -19.11 12.69
CA ASN A 67 -4.30 -18.81 11.31
C ASN A 67 -5.82 -18.72 11.16
N ILE A 68 -6.59 -19.57 11.85
CA ILE A 68 -8.06 -19.46 11.93
C ILE A 68 -8.48 -18.16 12.60
N LEU A 69 -7.81 -17.73 13.67
CA LEU A 69 -8.11 -16.48 14.36
C LEU A 69 -7.84 -15.27 13.44
N LYS A 70 -6.68 -15.25 12.79
CA LYS A 70 -6.34 -14.23 11.77
C LYS A 70 -7.38 -14.19 10.65
N ALA A 71 -7.80 -15.35 10.13
CA ALA A 71 -8.83 -15.42 9.08
C ALA A 71 -10.17 -14.82 9.54
N ARG A 72 -10.55 -15.02 10.81
CA ARG A 72 -11.78 -14.44 11.39
C ARG A 72 -11.69 -12.93 11.55
N GLU A 73 -10.53 -12.40 11.94
CA GLU A 73 -10.27 -10.96 12.08
C GLU A 73 -10.22 -10.24 10.71
N MET A 74 -9.82 -10.96 9.67
CA MET A 74 -9.62 -10.46 8.29
C MET A 74 -10.90 -10.28 7.46
N ASN A 75 -12.10 -10.47 8.03
CA ASN A 75 -13.39 -10.42 7.31
C ASN A 75 -13.80 -9.04 6.72
N SER A 76 -12.85 -8.13 6.45
CA SER A 76 -13.09 -6.95 5.60
C SER A 76 -11.86 -6.36 4.89
N VAL A 77 -10.71 -7.05 4.78
CA VAL A 77 -9.48 -6.41 4.25
C VAL A 77 -8.67 -7.35 3.33
N ASN A 78 -8.32 -6.82 2.15
CA ASN A 78 -7.34 -7.30 1.15
C ASN A 78 -7.45 -8.75 0.60
N GLU A 79 -7.82 -8.87 -0.69
CA GLU A 79 -7.88 -10.15 -1.41
C GLU A 79 -6.55 -10.92 -1.46
N ARG A 80 -5.40 -10.22 -1.50
CA ARG A 80 -4.07 -10.87 -1.55
C ARG A 80 -3.66 -11.50 -0.22
N GLU A 81 -4.01 -10.87 0.89
CA GLU A 81 -3.72 -11.42 2.22
C GLU A 81 -4.67 -12.58 2.54
N TYR A 82 -5.92 -12.52 2.07
CA TYR A 82 -6.86 -13.65 2.14
C TYR A 82 -6.34 -14.89 1.39
N GLN A 83 -5.76 -14.72 0.20
CA GLN A 83 -5.17 -15.82 -0.58
C GLN A 83 -3.96 -16.47 0.12
N ASN A 84 -3.15 -15.68 0.83
CA ASN A 84 -2.02 -16.22 1.59
C ASN A 84 -2.49 -17.02 2.80
N VAL A 85 -3.51 -16.53 3.53
CA VAL A 85 -4.09 -17.25 4.68
C VAL A 85 -4.73 -18.57 4.25
N ASP A 86 -5.43 -18.62 3.11
CA ASP A 86 -6.02 -19.86 2.59
C ASP A 86 -4.94 -20.88 2.16
N ALA A 87 -3.86 -20.41 1.55
CA ALA A 87 -2.73 -21.28 1.19
C ALA A 87 -2.02 -21.87 2.43
N ASP A 88 -1.80 -21.07 3.47
CA ASP A 88 -1.19 -21.52 4.73
C ASP A 88 -2.09 -22.55 5.46
N LEU A 89 -3.40 -22.28 5.54
CA LEU A 89 -4.39 -23.21 6.11
C LEU A 89 -4.42 -24.56 5.36
N GLN A 90 -4.39 -24.54 4.03
CA GLN A 90 -4.37 -25.75 3.21
C GLN A 90 -3.07 -26.55 3.37
N SER A 91 -1.95 -25.86 3.60
CA SER A 91 -0.67 -26.49 3.89
C SER A 91 -0.70 -27.18 5.26
N ASP A 92 -1.16 -26.49 6.29
CA ASP A 92 -1.25 -27.04 7.66
C ASP A 92 -2.16 -28.27 7.74
N LEU A 93 -3.31 -28.23 7.06
CA LEU A 93 -4.24 -29.37 6.98
C LEU A 93 -3.59 -30.59 6.31
N ARG A 94 -2.86 -30.39 5.21
CA ARG A 94 -2.17 -31.46 4.48
C ARG A 94 -1.07 -32.10 5.33
N ASP A 95 -0.32 -31.30 6.08
CA ASP A 95 0.71 -31.80 6.99
C ASP A 95 0.09 -32.62 8.14
N LEU A 96 -1.03 -32.16 8.71
CA LEU A 96 -1.75 -32.91 9.74
C LEU A 96 -2.34 -34.24 9.24
N GLU A 97 -2.87 -34.28 8.00
CA GLU A 97 -3.34 -35.52 7.37
C GLU A 97 -2.20 -36.53 7.17
N ASN A 98 -1.03 -36.07 6.73
CA ASN A 98 0.17 -36.91 6.59
C ASN A 98 0.63 -37.47 7.95
N LEU A 99 0.53 -36.65 9.01
CA LEU A 99 0.83 -37.07 10.37
C LEU A 99 -0.17 -38.13 10.88
N HIS A 100 -1.46 -38.01 10.56
CA HIS A 100 -2.49 -39.02 10.90
C HIS A 100 -2.21 -40.40 10.28
N ILE A 101 -1.67 -40.44 9.05
CA ILE A 101 -1.23 -41.68 8.39
C ILE A 101 -0.04 -42.30 9.14
N ILE A 102 0.90 -41.48 9.63
CA ILE A 102 2.03 -41.93 10.45
C ILE A 102 1.55 -42.47 11.80
N GLU A 103 0.59 -41.80 12.45
CA GLU A 103 -0.08 -42.25 13.67
C GLU A 103 -0.70 -43.64 13.52
N SER A 104 -1.45 -43.84 12.43
CA SER A 104 -2.08 -45.13 12.10
C SER A 104 -1.06 -46.25 11.91
N ARG A 105 0.11 -45.94 11.34
CA ARG A 105 1.22 -46.90 11.18
C ARG A 105 1.96 -47.16 12.50
N LEU A 106 2.12 -46.16 13.36
CA LEU A 106 2.75 -46.30 14.68
C LEU A 106 1.90 -47.15 15.64
N ASP A 107 0.57 -47.08 15.54
CA ASP A 107 -0.34 -47.92 16.32
C ASP A 107 -0.32 -49.38 15.87
N HIS A 108 -0.09 -49.65 14.58
CA HIS A 108 0.16 -50.99 14.06
C HIS A 108 1.42 -51.63 14.66
N CYS A 109 2.50 -50.86 14.84
CA CYS A 109 3.71 -51.35 15.50
C CYS A 109 3.52 -51.61 17.00
N ARG A 110 2.63 -50.87 17.68
CA ARG A 110 2.38 -50.99 19.13
C ARG A 110 1.69 -52.32 19.50
N ASN A 111 0.93 -52.90 18.58
CA ASN A 111 0.16 -54.13 18.82
C ASN A 111 0.99 -55.42 18.62
N ALA A 112 2.26 -55.32 18.19
CA ALA A 112 3.12 -56.47 17.93
C ALA A 112 3.98 -56.92 19.14
N GLU A 113 3.90 -56.26 20.30
CA GLU A 113 4.80 -56.50 21.44
C GLU A 113 4.07 -56.80 22.75
N GLN A 114 3.27 -57.87 22.76
CA GLN A 114 2.79 -58.50 23.99
C GLN A 114 3.40 -59.90 24.13
N SER A 115 4.61 -60.00 24.68
CA SER A 115 5.06 -61.25 25.32
C SER A 115 6.01 -60.98 26.48
N ASN A 116 5.65 -61.58 27.63
CA ASN A 116 6.36 -61.83 28.88
C ASN A 116 7.59 -61.03 29.32
N ASP A 117 7.40 -60.35 30.46
CA ASP A 117 8.11 -60.50 31.73
C ASP A 117 9.52 -61.08 31.74
N SER A 118 10.47 -60.24 32.18
CA SER A 118 11.66 -60.57 32.97
C SER A 118 12.40 -59.27 33.28
N GLN A 119 12.95 -59.15 34.49
CA GLN A 119 13.78 -58.01 34.88
C GLN A 119 14.94 -57.75 33.89
N PRO A 120 15.40 -56.49 33.73
CA PRO A 120 16.56 -56.19 32.92
C PRO A 120 17.75 -57.01 33.38
N PRO A 121 18.48 -57.64 32.45
CA PRO A 121 19.74 -58.29 32.76
C PRO A 121 20.69 -57.33 33.49
N GLN A 122 21.43 -57.82 34.48
CA GLN A 122 22.32 -56.99 35.30
C GLN A 122 23.37 -56.25 34.48
N TRP A 123 23.87 -56.83 33.38
CA TRP A 123 24.79 -56.13 32.47
C TRP A 123 24.17 -54.87 31.85
N PHE A 124 22.85 -54.88 31.59
CA PHE A 124 22.12 -53.75 31.03
C PHE A 124 21.89 -52.66 32.10
N VAL A 125 21.62 -53.07 33.34
CA VAL A 125 21.55 -52.16 34.49
C VAL A 125 22.90 -51.48 34.72
N SER A 126 24.01 -52.23 34.68
CA SER A 126 25.36 -51.69 34.81
C SER A 126 25.72 -50.76 33.65
N PHE A 127 25.36 -51.10 32.41
CA PHE A 127 25.56 -50.24 31.24
C PHE A 127 24.78 -48.92 31.32
N LEU A 128 23.53 -48.94 31.79
CA LEU A 128 22.75 -47.72 32.01
C LEU A 128 23.25 -46.91 33.21
N SER A 129 23.84 -47.56 34.20
CA SER A 129 24.43 -46.89 35.36
C SER A 129 25.78 -46.23 35.04
N ASP A 130 26.42 -46.56 33.91
CA ASP A 130 27.62 -45.87 33.44
C ASP A 130 27.26 -44.49 32.87
N PRO A 131 27.68 -43.39 33.53
CA PRO A 131 27.41 -42.03 33.06
C PRO A 131 28.05 -41.70 31.71
N ASN A 132 29.00 -42.50 31.23
CA ASN A 132 29.68 -42.33 29.94
C ASN A 132 29.07 -43.17 28.82
N ASN A 133 27.93 -43.84 29.04
CA ASN A 133 27.32 -44.64 27.99
C ASN A 133 26.86 -43.80 26.78
N ILE A 134 26.64 -44.49 25.66
CA ILE A 134 26.31 -43.88 24.37
C ILE A 134 24.96 -43.15 24.42
N PHE A 135 24.03 -43.56 25.29
CA PHE A 135 22.72 -42.90 25.42
C PHE A 135 22.84 -41.51 26.02
N TYR A 136 23.58 -41.34 27.11
CA TYR A 136 23.75 -40.03 27.76
C TYR A 136 24.56 -39.06 26.89
N SER A 137 25.58 -39.55 26.19
CA SER A 137 26.36 -38.72 25.25
C SER A 137 25.54 -38.25 24.04
N LEU A 138 24.71 -39.13 23.46
CA LEU A 138 23.78 -38.77 22.38
C LEU A 138 22.72 -37.77 22.85
N ASN A 139 22.12 -38.00 24.01
CA ASN A 139 21.11 -37.09 24.57
C ASN A 139 21.68 -35.69 24.82
N ARG A 140 22.88 -35.61 25.44
CA ARG A 140 23.57 -34.33 25.65
C ARG A 140 23.87 -33.62 24.32
N SER A 141 24.29 -34.35 23.29
CA SER A 141 24.52 -33.78 21.95
C SER A 141 23.23 -33.21 21.34
N MET A 142 22.10 -33.92 21.46
CA MET A 142 20.80 -33.47 20.98
C MET A 142 20.31 -32.23 21.73
N GLU A 143 20.48 -32.18 23.05
CA GLU A 143 20.15 -31.01 23.87
C GLU A 143 20.94 -29.78 23.44
N GLN A 144 22.25 -29.91 23.21
CA GLN A 144 23.08 -28.80 22.72
C GLN A 144 22.64 -28.31 21.34
N ARG A 145 22.25 -29.22 20.44
CA ARG A 145 21.71 -28.85 19.13
C ARG A 145 20.38 -28.11 19.23
N MET A 146 19.49 -28.52 20.14
CA MET A 146 18.23 -27.81 20.40
C MET A 146 18.48 -26.40 20.94
N LEU A 147 19.35 -26.26 21.95
CA LEU A 147 19.72 -24.95 22.51
C LEU A 147 20.32 -24.02 21.44
N THR A 148 21.19 -24.56 20.57
CA THR A 148 21.77 -23.80 19.46
C THR A 148 20.70 -23.34 18.46
N MET A 149 19.68 -24.17 18.21
CA MET A 149 18.59 -23.84 17.30
C MET A 149 17.67 -22.76 17.90
N GLU A 150 17.35 -22.84 19.18
CA GLU A 150 16.59 -21.82 19.91
C GLU A 150 17.30 -20.46 19.86
N GLN A 151 18.61 -20.42 20.12
CA GLN A 151 19.40 -19.19 20.01
C GLN A 151 19.38 -18.59 18.60
N ARG A 152 19.44 -19.44 17.56
CA ARG A 152 19.34 -19.00 16.16
C ARG A 152 17.98 -18.42 15.83
N LEU A 153 16.89 -19.03 16.33
CA LEU A 153 15.53 -18.52 16.15
C LEU A 153 15.35 -17.16 16.83
N MET A 154 15.78 -17.00 18.08
CA MET A 154 15.75 -15.71 18.78
C MET A 154 16.53 -14.64 18.01
N THR A 155 17.71 -14.99 17.49
CA THR A 155 18.52 -14.06 16.70
C THR A 155 17.80 -13.66 15.40
N MET A 156 17.10 -14.59 14.76
CA MET A 156 16.34 -14.33 13.54
C MET A 156 15.14 -13.41 13.81
N GLU A 157 14.39 -13.65 14.88
CA GLU A 157 13.27 -12.81 15.32
C GLU A 157 13.73 -11.36 15.59
N GLN A 158 14.86 -11.18 16.28
CA GLN A 158 15.43 -9.85 16.53
C GLN A 158 15.83 -9.13 15.24
N ARG A 159 16.40 -9.87 14.27
CA ARG A 159 16.74 -9.31 12.96
C ARG A 159 15.52 -8.89 12.17
N LEU A 160 14.44 -9.69 12.20
CA LEU A 160 13.18 -9.38 11.54
C LEU A 160 12.52 -8.13 12.15
N MET A 161 12.44 -8.05 13.48
CA MET A 161 11.92 -6.85 14.16
C MET A 161 12.75 -5.60 13.83
N THR A 162 14.08 -5.72 13.81
CA THR A 162 14.96 -4.59 13.45
C THR A 162 14.76 -4.18 11.99
N MET A 163 14.55 -5.14 11.09
CA MET A 163 14.31 -4.88 9.66
C MET A 163 12.97 -4.17 9.45
N GLU A 164 11.91 -4.65 10.12
CA GLU A 164 10.58 -4.04 10.09
C GLU A 164 10.62 -2.59 10.60
N GLN A 165 11.26 -2.34 11.74
CA GLN A 165 11.43 -0.99 12.27
C GLN A 165 12.16 -0.06 11.29
N ARG A 166 13.24 -0.53 10.66
CA ARG A 166 13.97 0.25 9.65
C ARG A 166 13.12 0.53 8.41
N GLN A 167 12.28 -0.41 7.99
CA GLN A 167 11.36 -0.22 6.89
C GLN A 167 10.30 0.83 7.22
N ASN A 168 9.69 0.76 8.40
CA ASN A 168 8.69 1.73 8.84
C ASN A 168 9.28 3.15 8.88
N VAL A 169 10.45 3.34 9.51
CA VAL A 169 11.12 4.66 9.53
C VAL A 169 11.44 5.17 8.13
N ARG A 170 11.82 4.27 7.21
CA ARG A 170 12.10 4.64 5.82
C ARG A 170 10.81 5.08 5.10
N PHE A 171 9.71 4.36 5.30
CA PHE A 171 8.41 4.70 4.70
C PHE A 171 7.87 6.03 5.26
N ASP A 172 7.91 6.25 6.58
CA ASP A 172 7.57 7.54 7.17
C ASP A 172 8.41 8.69 6.58
N GLY A 173 9.69 8.43 6.32
CA GLY A 173 10.59 9.39 5.67
C GLY A 173 10.24 9.66 4.21
N ILE A 174 9.68 8.67 3.50
CA ILE A 174 9.17 8.82 2.13
C ILE A 174 7.88 9.64 2.16
N ASP A 175 6.94 9.34 3.04
CA ASP A 175 5.65 10.03 3.15
C ASP A 175 5.86 11.53 3.43
N ARG A 176 6.72 11.88 4.39
CA ARG A 176 7.07 13.29 4.67
C ARG A 176 7.68 14.01 3.46
N ARG A 177 8.44 13.31 2.62
CA ARG A 177 9.02 13.89 1.40
C ARG A 177 7.95 14.10 0.35
N LEU A 178 7.00 13.18 0.21
CA LEU A 178 5.86 13.32 -0.70
C LEU A 178 4.95 14.48 -0.27
N ASP A 179 4.60 14.60 1.01
CA ASP A 179 3.88 15.76 1.56
C ASP A 179 4.61 17.09 1.32
N GLY A 180 5.95 17.05 1.31
CA GLY A 180 6.79 18.20 0.98
C GLY A 180 6.77 18.55 -0.51
N ILE A 181 6.62 17.56 -1.39
CA ILE A 181 6.48 17.75 -2.84
C ILE A 181 5.10 18.32 -3.15
N ASP A 182 4.03 17.78 -2.60
CA ASP A 182 2.66 18.24 -2.83
C ASP A 182 2.50 19.72 -2.47
N ARG A 183 2.97 20.13 -1.29
CA ARG A 183 2.95 21.54 -0.87
C ARG A 183 3.73 22.47 -1.80
N ARG A 184 4.82 21.97 -2.41
CA ARG A 184 5.60 22.76 -3.40
C ARG A 184 4.85 22.89 -4.72
N LEU A 185 4.15 21.84 -5.15
CA LEU A 185 3.32 21.86 -6.35
C LEU A 185 2.13 22.81 -6.19
N ASP A 186 1.42 22.77 -5.05
CA ASP A 186 0.37 23.75 -4.72
C ASP A 186 0.88 25.20 -4.74
N GLY A 187 2.14 25.39 -4.36
CA GLY A 187 2.82 26.69 -4.41
C GLY A 187 3.16 27.13 -5.84
N VAL A 188 3.45 26.17 -6.73
CA VAL A 188 3.70 26.42 -8.16
C VAL A 188 2.40 26.79 -8.85
N ASP A 189 1.32 26.03 -8.63
CA ASP A 189 0.01 26.28 -9.24
C ASP A 189 -0.51 27.69 -8.92
N ARG A 190 -0.46 28.08 -7.64
CA ARG A 190 -0.83 29.44 -7.21
C ARG A 190 0.00 30.54 -7.87
N ARG A 191 1.28 30.27 -8.15
CA ARG A 191 2.16 31.23 -8.85
C ARG A 191 1.79 31.31 -10.33
N LEU A 192 1.47 30.19 -10.97
CA LEU A 192 1.03 30.15 -12.37
C LEU A 192 -0.30 30.87 -12.55
N ASP A 193 -1.30 30.62 -11.69
CA ASP A 193 -2.56 31.38 -11.68
C ASP A 193 -2.31 32.90 -11.55
N GLY A 194 -1.33 33.28 -10.73
CA GLY A 194 -0.92 34.67 -10.57
C GLY A 194 -0.23 35.25 -11.81
N VAL A 195 0.47 34.44 -12.59
CA VAL A 195 1.06 34.82 -13.88
C VAL A 195 -0.03 34.99 -14.93
N ASP A 196 -0.96 34.04 -15.05
CA ASP A 196 -2.05 34.09 -16.04
C ASP A 196 -2.88 35.35 -15.86
N ARG A 197 -3.34 35.65 -14.64
CA ARG A 197 -4.08 36.91 -14.36
C ARG A 197 -3.30 38.17 -14.71
N ARG A 198 -1.97 38.15 -14.54
CA ARG A 198 -1.11 39.28 -14.91
C ARG A 198 -0.99 39.41 -16.42
N LEU A 199 -0.90 38.29 -17.14
CA LEU A 199 -0.84 38.26 -18.60
C LEU A 199 -2.17 38.73 -19.21
N ASP A 200 -3.31 38.25 -18.71
CA ASP A 200 -4.64 38.73 -19.11
C ASP A 200 -4.75 40.27 -18.93
N GLY A 201 -4.26 40.76 -17.79
CA GLY A 201 -4.24 42.19 -17.50
C GLY A 201 -3.30 42.99 -18.40
N VAL A 202 -2.22 42.38 -18.91
CA VAL A 202 -1.33 43.01 -19.90
C VAL A 202 -1.97 43.01 -21.27
N GLU A 203 -2.60 41.92 -21.69
CA GLU A 203 -3.32 41.79 -22.96
C GLU A 203 -4.42 42.85 -23.09
N VAL A 204 -5.29 42.99 -22.08
CA VAL A 204 -6.34 44.03 -22.06
C VAL A 204 -5.75 45.45 -22.19
N LYS A 205 -4.62 45.72 -21.52
CA LYS A 205 -3.96 47.03 -21.62
C LYS A 205 -3.36 47.26 -23.00
N LEU A 206 -2.76 46.24 -23.59
CA LEU A 206 -2.16 46.31 -24.92
C LEU A 206 -3.22 46.54 -25.99
N ASN A 207 -4.32 45.78 -25.96
CA ASN A 207 -5.43 45.93 -26.91
C ASN A 207 -6.07 47.31 -26.79
N LYS A 208 -6.26 47.82 -25.56
CA LYS A 208 -6.72 49.20 -25.36
C LYS A 208 -5.73 50.22 -25.92
N GLN A 209 -4.44 50.01 -25.74
CA GLN A 209 -3.41 50.89 -26.29
C GLN A 209 -3.41 50.87 -27.82
N GLU A 210 -3.58 49.71 -28.44
CA GLU A 210 -3.68 49.55 -29.88
C GLU A 210 -4.90 50.26 -30.47
N TYR A 211 -6.08 50.07 -29.86
CA TYR A 211 -7.30 50.82 -30.19
C TYR A 211 -7.04 52.34 -30.14
N GLN A 212 -6.47 52.85 -29.04
CA GLN A 212 -6.20 54.28 -28.88
C GLN A 212 -5.18 54.79 -29.91
N ASN A 213 -4.11 54.05 -30.15
CA ASN A 213 -3.09 54.40 -31.14
C ASN A 213 -3.69 54.49 -32.55
N ARG A 214 -4.50 53.50 -32.95
CA ARG A 214 -5.14 53.49 -34.27
C ARG A 214 -6.17 54.60 -34.42
N ARG A 215 -6.99 54.84 -33.39
CA ARG A 215 -7.95 55.95 -33.35
C ARG A 215 -7.26 57.31 -33.47
N LEU A 216 -6.18 57.54 -32.72
CA LEU A 216 -5.40 58.78 -32.79
C LEU A 216 -4.73 58.96 -34.16
N TYR A 217 -4.20 57.88 -34.72
CA TYR A 217 -3.68 57.87 -36.09
C TYR A 217 -4.77 58.29 -37.09
N ASN A 218 -5.98 57.75 -36.98
CA ASN A 218 -7.10 58.12 -37.84
C ASN A 218 -7.47 59.60 -37.72
N ILE A 219 -7.53 60.16 -36.49
CA ILE A 219 -7.79 61.59 -36.27
C ILE A 219 -6.73 62.44 -36.98
N GLN A 220 -5.46 62.08 -36.84
CA GLN A 220 -4.36 62.76 -37.52
C GLN A 220 -4.48 62.67 -39.04
N MET A 221 -4.76 61.48 -39.59
CA MET A 221 -4.93 61.28 -41.03
C MET A 221 -6.09 62.09 -41.58
N ARG A 222 -7.22 62.15 -40.86
CA ARG A 222 -8.37 63.00 -41.24
C ARG A 222 -8.04 64.49 -41.22
N SER A 223 -7.28 64.96 -40.23
CA SER A 223 -6.84 66.37 -40.21
C SER A 223 -5.99 66.76 -41.42
N GLN A 224 -5.36 65.79 -42.07
CA GLN A 224 -4.54 65.96 -43.28
C GLN A 224 -5.32 65.67 -44.59
N GLY A 225 -6.63 65.41 -44.49
CA GLY A 225 -7.46 65.06 -45.65
C GLY A 225 -7.16 63.68 -46.25
N ARG A 226 -6.55 62.77 -45.48
CA ARG A 226 -6.23 61.41 -45.91
C ARG A 226 -7.31 60.42 -45.47
N LEU A 227 -7.36 59.28 -46.15
CA LEU A 227 -8.20 58.14 -45.75
C LEU A 227 -7.72 57.57 -44.40
N VAL A 228 -8.65 56.98 -43.66
CA VAL A 228 -8.39 56.32 -42.37
C VAL A 228 -8.38 54.81 -42.52
N ASP A 229 -7.72 54.15 -41.58
CA ASP A 229 -7.69 52.69 -41.49
C ASP A 229 -8.76 52.17 -40.51
N VAL A 230 -9.01 50.86 -40.55
CA VAL A 230 -9.91 50.18 -39.62
C VAL A 230 -9.34 50.24 -38.20
N VAL A 231 -10.20 50.52 -37.23
CA VAL A 231 -9.85 50.50 -35.80
C VAL A 231 -10.12 49.09 -35.24
N PRO A 232 -9.14 48.41 -34.62
CA PRO A 232 -9.37 47.12 -33.98
C PRO A 232 -10.26 47.27 -32.75
N PHE A 233 -10.97 46.19 -32.41
CA PHE A 233 -11.78 46.10 -31.20
C PHE A 233 -10.92 46.00 -29.93
N LEU A 234 -11.56 46.21 -28.77
CA LEU A 234 -10.85 46.17 -27.48
C LEU A 234 -10.38 44.77 -27.08
N ASN A 235 -10.84 43.73 -27.75
CA ASN A 235 -10.32 42.36 -27.62
C ASN A 235 -9.06 42.11 -28.47
N GLY A 236 -8.57 43.12 -29.22
CA GLY A 236 -7.36 43.02 -30.05
C GLY A 236 -7.61 42.50 -31.47
N GLU A 237 -8.83 42.10 -31.80
CA GLU A 237 -9.17 41.61 -33.14
C GLU A 237 -9.62 42.76 -34.06
N GLU A 238 -9.42 42.58 -35.37
CA GLU A 238 -10.08 43.45 -36.35
C GLU A 238 -11.60 43.22 -36.31
N PRO A 239 -12.41 44.23 -36.68
CA PRO A 239 -13.86 44.05 -36.82
C PRO A 239 -14.20 42.88 -37.74
N ASP A 240 -15.29 42.18 -37.39
CA ASP A 240 -15.71 40.95 -38.05
C ASP A 240 -15.72 41.08 -39.59
N PRO A 241 -15.37 40.02 -40.35
CA PRO A 241 -15.30 40.08 -41.82
C PRO A 241 -16.63 40.43 -42.50
N ASP A 242 -17.77 40.23 -41.84
CA ASP A 242 -19.11 40.56 -42.33
C ASP A 242 -19.55 42.01 -42.01
N LEU A 243 -18.77 42.75 -41.21
CA LEU A 243 -19.00 44.15 -40.94
C LEU A 243 -18.41 45.04 -42.05
N PRO A 244 -19.17 46.01 -42.61
CA PRO A 244 -18.66 46.92 -43.62
C PRO A 244 -17.55 47.80 -43.06
N ARG A 245 -16.39 47.82 -43.72
CA ARG A 245 -15.25 48.66 -43.33
C ARG A 245 -15.68 50.14 -43.25
N ILE A 246 -15.26 50.80 -42.18
CA ILE A 246 -15.54 52.22 -41.95
C ILE A 246 -14.31 53.04 -42.32
N CYS A 247 -14.40 53.75 -43.44
CA CYS A 247 -13.38 54.68 -43.92
C CYS A 247 -13.87 56.13 -43.91
N SER A 248 -15.19 56.37 -43.83
CA SER A 248 -15.78 57.69 -43.76
C SER A 248 -17.11 57.78 -43.00
N VAL A 249 -17.60 59.01 -42.82
CA VAL A 249 -18.93 59.26 -42.22
C VAL A 249 -20.05 58.79 -43.13
N GLU A 250 -19.86 58.75 -44.44
CA GLU A 250 -20.81 58.17 -45.39
C GLU A 250 -20.95 56.66 -45.18
N ASP A 251 -19.85 55.95 -44.93
CA ASP A 251 -19.88 54.51 -44.63
C ASP A 251 -20.71 54.25 -43.37
N ILE A 252 -20.46 55.03 -42.30
CA ILE A 252 -21.26 54.98 -41.06
C ILE A 252 -22.73 55.28 -41.33
N ASN A 253 -23.02 56.23 -42.23
CA ASN A 253 -24.40 56.60 -42.56
C ASN A 253 -25.15 55.44 -43.23
N GLY A 254 -24.46 54.60 -43.99
CA GLY A 254 -25.01 53.41 -44.64
C GLY A 254 -25.22 52.20 -43.72
N LEU A 255 -24.67 52.23 -42.49
CA LEU A 255 -24.78 51.10 -41.56
C LEU A 255 -26.21 50.91 -41.03
N THR A 256 -26.59 49.65 -40.90
CA THR A 256 -27.80 49.22 -40.20
C THR A 256 -27.63 49.32 -38.68
N ARG A 257 -28.74 49.28 -37.92
CA ARG A 257 -28.71 49.26 -36.45
C ARG A 257 -27.82 48.15 -35.92
N ALA A 258 -28.02 46.93 -36.43
CA ALA A 258 -27.28 45.74 -36.00
C ALA A 258 -25.77 45.88 -36.23
N GLN A 259 -25.36 46.49 -37.34
CA GLN A 259 -23.95 46.74 -37.62
C GLN A 259 -23.37 47.81 -36.68
N CYS A 260 -24.08 48.92 -36.47
CA CYS A 260 -23.64 49.94 -35.51
C CYS A 260 -23.49 49.39 -34.10
N THR A 261 -24.45 48.58 -33.63
CA THR A 261 -24.40 48.02 -32.28
C THR A 261 -23.25 47.03 -32.11
N ARG A 262 -22.98 46.18 -33.11
CA ARG A 262 -21.81 45.28 -33.09
C ARG A 262 -20.48 46.03 -33.03
N TYR A 263 -20.33 47.09 -33.82
CA TYR A 263 -19.15 47.95 -33.72
C TYR A 263 -19.00 48.58 -32.32
N LEU A 264 -20.08 49.16 -31.79
CA LEU A 264 -20.05 49.80 -30.47
C LEU A 264 -19.77 48.80 -29.34
N GLU A 265 -20.29 47.57 -29.44
CA GLU A 265 -19.98 46.46 -28.52
C GLU A 265 -18.50 46.09 -28.56
N GLY A 266 -17.93 45.93 -29.76
CA GLY A 266 -16.49 45.65 -29.91
C GLY A 266 -15.58 46.77 -29.37
N TYR A 267 -16.04 48.03 -29.42
CA TYR A 267 -15.35 49.17 -28.80
C TYR A 267 -15.72 49.40 -27.32
N GLY A 268 -16.59 48.57 -26.72
CA GLY A 268 -17.03 48.70 -25.33
C GLY A 268 -17.83 49.98 -25.03
N ILE A 269 -18.49 50.56 -26.03
CA ILE A 269 -19.24 51.82 -25.93
C ILE A 269 -20.71 51.53 -25.63
N ARG A 270 -21.22 52.10 -24.54
CA ARG A 270 -22.63 51.94 -24.14
C ARG A 270 -23.55 52.80 -25.00
N TYR A 271 -24.72 52.26 -25.31
CA TYR A 271 -25.77 52.92 -26.08
C TYR A 271 -27.16 52.52 -25.58
N GLY A 272 -28.18 53.32 -25.94
CA GLY A 272 -29.57 53.11 -25.54
C GLY A 272 -30.37 52.30 -26.58
N PRO A 273 -31.43 51.58 -26.16
CA PRO A 273 -32.18 50.66 -27.01
C PRO A 273 -32.95 51.35 -28.15
N ASN A 274 -33.27 52.64 -28.02
CA ASN A 274 -34.03 53.42 -29.01
C ASN A 274 -33.19 54.52 -29.70
N GLU A 275 -31.89 54.57 -29.44
CA GLU A 275 -31.02 55.57 -30.07
C GLU A 275 -30.81 55.24 -31.54
N THR A 276 -31.00 56.19 -32.46
CA THR A 276 -30.77 55.98 -33.90
C THR A 276 -29.53 56.75 -34.35
N ILE A 277 -29.63 58.07 -34.47
CA ILE A 277 -28.53 58.96 -34.89
C ILE A 277 -27.35 58.90 -33.92
N LYS A 278 -27.62 58.88 -32.61
CA LYS A 278 -26.58 58.82 -31.56
C LYS A 278 -25.69 57.58 -31.64
N LEU A 279 -26.15 56.47 -32.24
CA LEU A 279 -25.28 55.30 -32.47
C LEU A 279 -24.17 55.64 -33.47
N LYS A 280 -24.55 56.28 -34.57
CA LYS A 280 -23.66 56.69 -35.66
C LYS A 280 -22.67 57.77 -35.20
N GLU A 281 -23.13 58.75 -34.41
CA GLU A 281 -22.26 59.78 -33.83
C GLU A 281 -21.20 59.17 -32.90
N ARG A 282 -21.58 58.26 -31.99
CA ARG A 282 -20.61 57.58 -31.12
C ARG A 282 -19.63 56.73 -31.91
N LEU A 283 -20.10 56.06 -32.97
CA LEU A 283 -19.25 55.25 -33.82
C LEU A 283 -18.23 56.10 -34.57
N ARG A 284 -18.64 57.26 -35.12
CA ARG A 284 -17.76 58.25 -35.73
C ARG A 284 -16.63 58.65 -34.77
N ASP A 285 -16.99 59.00 -33.55
CA ASP A 285 -16.02 59.42 -32.51
C ASP A 285 -15.10 58.25 -32.10
N ALA A 286 -15.62 57.02 -32.09
CA ALA A 286 -14.85 55.82 -31.76
C ALA A 286 -13.77 55.49 -32.81
N VAL A 287 -14.09 55.68 -34.09
CA VAL A 287 -13.15 55.37 -35.19
C VAL A 287 -12.20 56.51 -35.54
N GLY A 288 -12.32 57.66 -34.87
CA GLY A 288 -11.44 58.81 -35.06
C GLY A 288 -11.80 59.71 -36.25
N LEU A 289 -13.05 59.71 -36.69
CA LEU A 289 -13.56 60.58 -37.73
C LEU A 289 -14.01 61.93 -37.14
N GLU A 290 -13.05 62.76 -36.71
CA GLU A 290 -13.33 63.98 -35.92
C GLU A 290 -12.97 65.29 -36.63
N SER A 291 -12.81 65.30 -37.96
CA SER A 291 -12.58 66.56 -38.66
C SER A 291 -13.80 67.50 -38.54
N LEU A 292 -13.62 68.80 -38.85
CA LEU A 292 -14.74 69.75 -38.89
C LEU A 292 -15.86 69.28 -39.82
N GLY A 293 -15.52 68.66 -40.96
CA GLY A 293 -16.51 68.10 -41.89
C GLY A 293 -17.24 66.89 -41.33
N ASP A 294 -16.50 65.97 -40.71
CA ASP A 294 -17.08 64.77 -40.08
C ASP A 294 -18.04 65.15 -38.92
N ASN A 295 -17.70 66.21 -38.18
CA ASN A 295 -18.51 66.74 -37.07
C ASN A 295 -19.77 67.48 -37.54
N GLN A 296 -19.75 68.08 -38.73
CA GLN A 296 -20.90 68.77 -39.32
C GLN A 296 -21.80 67.83 -40.15
N PHE A 297 -21.34 66.61 -40.43
CA PHE A 297 -22.11 65.62 -41.18
C PHE A 297 -23.41 65.26 -40.46
N ARG A 298 -24.53 65.28 -41.20
CA ARG A 298 -25.86 64.95 -40.66
C ARG A 298 -26.22 63.51 -41.00
N PHE A 299 -26.14 62.64 -40.00
CA PHE A 299 -26.58 61.25 -40.15
C PHE A 299 -28.09 61.14 -40.34
N THR A 300 -28.47 60.19 -41.19
CA THR A 300 -29.85 59.74 -41.32
C THR A 300 -30.21 58.79 -40.18
N GLY A 301 -31.42 58.94 -39.63
CA GLY A 301 -31.95 58.02 -38.64
C GLY A 301 -32.06 56.61 -39.21
N ILE A 302 -31.76 55.62 -38.37
CA ILE A 302 -31.97 54.22 -38.70
C ILE A 302 -33.43 53.91 -38.40
N VAL A 303 -34.19 53.50 -39.42
CA VAL A 303 -35.58 53.05 -39.30
C VAL A 303 -35.63 51.66 -38.69
#